data_AF-A0A067CWK6-F1
#
_entry.id   AF-A0A067CWK6-F1
#
_cell.length_a   1.000
_cell.length_b   1.000
_cell.length_c   1.000
_cell.angle_alpha   90.00
_cell.angle_beta   90.00
_cell.angle_gamma   90.00
#
_symmetry.space_group_name_H-M   'P 1'
#
loop_
_entity.id
_entity.type
_entity.pdbx_description
1 polymer ?
#
loop_
_entity_poly.entity_id
_entity_poly.type
_entity_poly.pdbx_seq_one_letter_code
_entity_poly.pdbx_strand_id
1 'polypeptide(L)'
;MGISLILTANTIVGVIASYNIYRVQRIVWIPDVYPGIQAEIMLRSLLLVAICVTTDWWHLFEYCMVKYTARQSWGYNEFVLDAVVRSDLQVLFLALFQLIASLLGLRLHVALLVAIYFGCYTSCDAIITAWPLQAEAASAWLYHNYLLNTLVANGGMDMWAYHENYETSWAVMAAQLVWFLLALAIATFYVVLVAVQTGYTRRRRANVVSDCSCKNGRSLISGPSSHHLSFVLIKSSFKAAFDANRVFKSSAKATEATIFERHVRRDQMTTSGLVAPLTDHVIVGGVIHASHSLVWLLGFVLLADDVLLFIEDVPKLWLNALLPCEGFAIYGYKLNKAKDSIAPLPERISAGSYSARDLVALSLKPLR
;
A
#
# COMPACT_ATOMS: atom_id res chain seq x y z
N MET A 1 19.26 -2.40 1.35
CA MET A 1 19.67 -1.90 0.02
C MET A 1 18.78 -2.38 -1.14
N GLY A 2 18.15 -3.57 -1.07
CA GLY A 2 17.23 -4.04 -2.12
C GLY A 2 16.00 -3.15 -2.36
N ILE A 3 15.35 -2.70 -1.28
CA ILE A 3 14.15 -1.83 -1.28
C ILE A 3 14.29 -0.63 -2.22
N SER A 4 15.38 0.13 -2.01
CA SER A 4 15.63 1.38 -2.72
C SER A 4 15.90 1.12 -4.18
N LEU A 5 16.55 0.01 -4.52
CA LEU A 5 16.86 -0.35 -5.90
C LEU A 5 15.59 -0.77 -6.65
N ILE A 6 14.75 -1.61 -6.04
CA ILE A 6 13.46 -2.04 -6.61
C ILE A 6 12.54 -0.84 -6.79
N LEU A 7 12.41 0.01 -5.76
CA LEU A 7 11.60 1.22 -5.82
C LEU A 7 12.11 2.18 -6.91
N THR A 8 13.44 2.39 -6.98
CA THR A 8 14.05 3.26 -7.99
C THR A 8 13.82 2.70 -9.39
N ALA A 9 14.00 1.39 -9.59
CA ALA A 9 13.75 0.73 -10.86
C ALA A 9 12.29 0.87 -11.30
N ASN A 10 11.33 0.55 -10.43
CA ASN A 10 9.90 0.67 -10.72
C ASN A 10 9.50 2.14 -10.99
N THR A 11 10.10 3.09 -10.27
CA THR A 11 9.87 4.53 -10.48
C THR A 11 10.42 4.98 -11.83
N ILE A 12 11.63 4.57 -12.21
CA ILE A 12 12.23 4.89 -13.51
C ILE A 12 11.37 4.33 -14.64
N VAL A 13 11.01 3.04 -14.56
CA VAL A 13 10.13 2.39 -15.54
C VAL A 13 8.79 3.10 -15.64
N GLY A 14 8.20 3.48 -14.50
CA GLY A 14 6.94 4.20 -14.42
C GLY A 14 7.01 5.61 -15.02
N VAL A 15 8.09 6.35 -14.79
CA VAL A 15 8.31 7.68 -15.38
C VAL A 15 8.46 7.60 -16.90
N ILE A 16 9.21 6.62 -17.41
CA ILE A 16 9.37 6.42 -18.86
C ILE A 16 8.03 6.06 -19.50
N ALA A 17 7.30 5.10 -18.90
CA ALA A 17 5.96 4.72 -19.39
C ALA A 17 4.98 5.91 -19.38
N SER A 18 4.96 6.68 -18.28
CA SER A 18 4.14 7.89 -18.16
C SER A 18 4.49 8.94 -19.23
N TYR A 19 5.77 9.20 -19.46
CA TYR A 19 6.24 10.13 -20.47
C TYR A 19 5.82 9.69 -21.89
N ASN A 20 5.95 8.41 -22.21
CA ASN A 20 5.54 7.88 -23.51
C ASN A 20 4.03 7.94 -23.72
N ILE A 21 3.24 7.63 -22.69
CA ILE A 21 1.78 7.78 -22.71
C ILE A 21 1.41 9.25 -22.94
N TYR A 22 2.05 10.17 -22.24
CA TYR A 22 1.82 11.61 -22.42
C TYR A 22 2.18 12.06 -23.85
N ARG A 23 3.30 11.57 -24.40
CA ARG A 23 3.73 11.93 -25.76
C ARG A 23 2.72 11.48 -26.82
N VAL A 24 2.17 10.27 -26.68
CA VAL A 24 1.27 9.66 -27.68
C VAL A 24 -0.18 10.12 -27.49
N GLN A 25 -0.69 10.11 -26.26
CA GLN A 25 -2.11 10.30 -25.95
C GLN A 25 -2.41 11.68 -25.35
N ARG A 26 -1.40 12.47 -24.95
CA ARG A 26 -1.55 13.75 -24.22
C ARG A 26 -2.30 13.63 -22.89
N ILE A 27 -2.31 12.44 -22.30
CA ILE A 27 -2.91 12.16 -20.98
C ILE A 27 -1.80 12.09 -19.94
N VAL A 28 -1.97 12.80 -18.83
CA VAL A 28 -1.09 12.68 -17.66
C VAL A 28 -1.53 11.46 -16.87
N TRP A 29 -0.69 10.42 -16.87
CA TRP A 29 -0.93 9.18 -16.13
C TRP A 29 0.17 9.00 -15.08
N ILE A 30 -0.21 8.68 -13.84
CA ILE A 30 0.72 8.50 -12.73
C ILE A 30 0.74 7.01 -12.35
N PRO A 31 1.91 6.33 -12.40
CA PRO A 31 2.04 4.93 -12.03
C PRO A 31 1.81 4.73 -10.53
N ASP A 32 1.12 3.63 -10.18
CA ASP A 32 0.99 3.20 -8.79
C ASP A 32 2.12 2.22 -8.44
N VAL A 33 3.13 2.69 -7.72
CA VAL A 33 4.32 1.89 -7.35
C VAL A 33 4.10 1.12 -6.05
N TYR A 34 3.05 1.45 -5.29
CA TYR A 34 2.83 0.93 -3.94
C TYR A 34 2.59 -0.58 -3.83
N PRO A 35 1.88 -1.25 -4.76
CA PRO A 35 1.66 -2.70 -4.69
C PRO A 35 2.96 -3.49 -4.53
N GLY A 36 4.03 -3.07 -5.22
CA GLY A 36 5.34 -3.75 -5.18
C GLY A 36 6.08 -3.63 -3.85
N ILE A 37 5.73 -2.66 -2.99
CA ILE A 37 6.42 -2.42 -1.71
C ILE A 37 5.58 -2.82 -0.49
N GLN A 38 4.36 -3.34 -0.67
CA GLN A 38 3.48 -3.68 0.46
C GLN A 38 4.08 -4.76 1.36
N ALA A 39 4.60 -5.85 0.79
CA ALA A 39 5.20 -6.95 1.56
C ALA A 39 6.40 -6.47 2.40
N GLU A 40 7.15 -5.52 1.85
CA GLU A 40 8.35 -4.96 2.47
C GLU A 40 8.02 -3.98 3.60
N ILE A 41 7.01 -3.13 3.41
CA ILE A 41 6.46 -2.28 4.48
C ILE A 41 5.98 -3.16 5.64
N MET A 42 5.28 -4.27 5.35
CA MET A 42 4.81 -5.20 6.37
C MET A 42 5.97 -5.88 7.12
N LEU A 43 6.97 -6.39 6.40
CA LEU A 43 8.15 -7.01 7.02
C LEU A 43 8.92 -6.01 7.90
N ARG A 44 9.14 -4.79 7.40
CA ARG A 44 9.82 -3.73 8.17
C ARG A 44 9.02 -3.35 9.41
N SER A 45 7.69 -3.24 9.30
CA SER A 45 6.84 -2.94 10.46
C SER A 45 6.90 -4.04 11.52
N LEU A 46 6.95 -5.31 11.13
CA LEU A 46 7.07 -6.44 12.05
C LEU A 46 8.40 -6.41 12.80
N LEU A 47 9.51 -6.19 12.07
CA LEU A 47 10.83 -6.02 12.66
C LEU A 47 10.87 -4.82 13.61
N LEU A 48 10.24 -3.71 13.24
CA LEU A 48 10.18 -2.53 14.08
C LEU A 48 9.41 -2.81 15.38
N VAL A 49 8.24 -3.44 15.29
CA VAL A 49 7.46 -3.83 16.48
C VAL A 49 8.27 -4.76 17.38
N ALA A 50 9.01 -5.72 16.80
CA ALA A 50 9.88 -6.60 17.58
C ALA A 50 10.97 -5.80 18.33
N ILE A 51 11.61 -4.83 17.66
CA ILE A 51 12.61 -3.94 18.28
C ILE A 51 11.96 -3.12 19.40
N CYS A 52 10.80 -2.51 19.16
CA CYS A 52 10.06 -1.75 20.17
C CYS A 52 9.79 -2.59 21.42
N VAL A 53 9.35 -3.84 21.25
CA VAL A 53 9.05 -4.75 22.35
C VAL A 53 10.33 -5.18 23.10
N THR A 54 11.41 -5.49 22.38
CA THR A 54 12.68 -5.89 23.03
C THR A 54 13.40 -4.77 23.76
N THR A 55 13.09 -3.51 23.42
CA THR A 55 13.72 -2.31 23.99
C THR A 55 12.78 -1.52 24.90
N ASP A 56 11.66 -2.11 25.32
CA ASP A 56 10.63 -1.47 26.14
C ASP A 56 10.21 -0.07 25.63
N TRP A 57 10.17 0.09 24.30
CA TRP A 57 9.84 1.32 23.59
C TRP A 57 10.83 2.48 23.79
N TRP A 58 12.04 2.19 24.26
CA TRP A 58 13.05 3.19 24.62
C TRP A 58 13.30 4.23 23.52
N HIS A 59 13.57 3.81 22.28
CA HIS A 59 13.87 4.73 21.17
C HIS A 59 12.75 5.76 20.90
N LEU A 60 11.48 5.34 21.04
CA LEU A 60 10.33 6.22 20.83
C LEU A 60 10.15 7.15 22.04
N PHE A 61 10.37 6.61 23.24
CA PHE A 61 10.34 7.35 24.48
C PHE A 61 11.42 8.43 24.54
N GLU A 62 12.66 8.11 24.19
CA GLU A 62 13.81 9.03 24.09
C GLU A 62 13.48 10.19 23.15
N TYR A 63 12.95 9.90 21.95
CA TYR A 63 12.47 10.95 21.05
C TYR A 63 11.40 11.84 21.69
N CYS A 64 10.45 11.25 22.41
CA CYS A 64 9.39 12.01 23.06
C CYS A 64 9.94 12.90 24.19
N MET A 65 10.85 12.37 24.99
CA MET A 65 11.54 13.07 26.06
C MET A 65 12.26 14.30 25.51
N VAL A 66 13.14 14.11 24.52
CA VAL A 66 13.96 15.19 23.93
C VAL A 66 13.11 16.28 23.30
N LYS A 67 12.05 15.90 22.56
CA LYS A 67 11.16 16.91 21.97
C LYS A 67 10.37 17.68 23.02
N TYR A 68 9.95 17.02 24.10
CA TYR A 68 9.19 17.70 25.16
C TYR A 68 10.08 18.61 26.01
N THR A 69 11.27 18.16 26.39
CA THR A 69 12.25 18.98 27.15
C THR A 69 12.71 20.19 26.35
N ALA A 70 12.92 20.03 25.03
CA ALA A 70 13.22 21.15 24.13
C ALA A 70 12.13 22.22 24.15
N ARG A 71 10.85 21.84 24.20
CA ARG A 71 9.74 22.81 24.31
C ARG A 71 9.69 23.52 25.66
N GLN A 72 10.09 22.87 26.73
CA GLN A 72 10.16 23.45 28.07
C GLN A 72 11.43 24.28 28.31
N SER A 73 12.31 24.40 27.30
CA SER A 73 13.57 25.15 27.35
C SER A 73 14.57 24.67 28.43
N TRP A 74 14.50 23.40 28.85
CA TRP A 74 15.37 22.83 29.89
C TRP A 74 16.77 22.41 29.41
N GLY A 75 17.24 22.95 28.27
CA GLY A 75 18.64 22.84 27.83
C GLY A 75 19.09 21.47 27.28
N TYR A 76 18.22 20.47 27.20
CA TYR A 76 18.53 19.20 26.56
C TYR A 76 18.52 19.33 25.03
N ASN A 77 19.70 19.38 24.42
CA ASN A 77 19.90 19.14 22.99
C ASN A 77 20.58 17.77 22.81
N GLU A 78 19.87 16.70 23.14
CA GLU A 78 20.36 15.35 22.84
C GLU A 78 20.27 15.06 21.32
N PHE A 79 21.22 14.28 20.81
CA PHE A 79 21.32 13.91 19.40
C PHE A 79 20.30 12.82 19.04
N VAL A 80 19.00 13.14 19.08
CA VAL A 80 17.98 12.25 18.51
C VAL A 80 17.79 12.54 17.03
N LEU A 81 17.98 11.51 16.20
CA LEU A 81 17.73 11.58 14.77
C LEU A 81 16.21 11.54 14.49
N ASP A 82 15.57 12.72 14.52
CA ASP A 82 14.13 12.90 14.25
C ASP A 82 13.68 12.20 12.95
N ALA A 83 14.53 12.24 11.92
CA ALA A 83 14.25 11.59 10.63
C ALA A 83 14.04 10.07 10.74
N VAL A 84 14.70 9.40 11.68
CA VAL A 84 14.58 7.93 11.88
C VAL A 84 13.21 7.62 12.49
N VAL A 85 12.89 8.25 13.62
CA VAL A 85 11.61 8.01 14.32
C VAL A 85 10.42 8.39 13.45
N ARG A 86 10.51 9.50 12.71
CA ARG A 86 9.48 9.91 11.75
C ARG A 86 9.31 8.88 10.63
N SER A 87 10.40 8.31 10.10
CA SER A 87 10.34 7.26 9.08
C SER A 87 9.69 6.00 9.63
N ASP A 88 10.01 5.62 10.86
CA ASP A 88 9.55 4.39 11.48
C ASP A 88 8.06 4.47 11.87
N LEU A 89 7.62 5.61 12.42
CA LEU A 89 6.20 5.90 12.65
C LEU A 89 5.40 5.90 11.35
N GLN A 90 5.96 6.42 10.26
CA GLN A 90 5.31 6.39 8.94
C GLN A 90 5.15 4.94 8.43
N VAL A 91 6.16 4.09 8.61
CA VAL A 91 6.09 2.67 8.21
C VAL A 91 5.03 1.93 9.02
N LEU A 92 4.98 2.13 10.35
CA LEU A 92 3.95 1.54 11.20
C LEU A 92 2.54 1.99 10.78
N PHE A 93 2.40 3.29 10.51
CA PHE A 93 1.13 3.87 10.07
C PHE A 93 0.65 3.23 8.76
N LEU A 94 1.51 3.15 7.75
CA LEU A 94 1.16 2.54 6.47
C LEU A 94 0.88 1.04 6.60
N ALA A 95 1.68 0.32 7.39
CA ALA A 95 1.48 -1.12 7.63
C ALA A 95 0.15 -1.42 8.33
N LEU A 96 -0.25 -0.60 9.31
CA LEU A 96 -1.53 -0.73 9.99
C LEU A 96 -2.69 -0.59 9.01
N PHE A 97 -2.68 0.44 8.16
CA PHE A 97 -3.75 0.66 7.19
C PHE A 97 -3.72 -0.33 6.02
N GLN A 98 -2.54 -0.85 5.64
CA GLN A 98 -2.42 -2.00 4.75
C GLN A 98 -3.13 -3.22 5.34
N LEU A 99 -2.84 -3.56 6.59
CA LEU A 99 -3.44 -4.71 7.26
C LEU A 99 -4.97 -4.56 7.35
N ILE A 100 -5.45 -3.40 7.78
CA ILE A 100 -6.89 -3.10 7.85
C ILE A 100 -7.54 -3.21 6.46
N ALA A 101 -6.92 -2.64 5.43
CA ALA A 101 -7.43 -2.70 4.07
C ALA A 101 -7.47 -4.13 3.51
N SER A 102 -6.43 -4.93 3.75
CA SER A 102 -6.40 -6.35 3.34
C SER A 102 -7.46 -7.18 4.08
N LEU A 103 -7.68 -6.94 5.37
CA LEU A 103 -8.72 -7.61 6.15
C LEU A 103 -10.14 -7.26 5.67
N LEU A 104 -10.35 -6.00 5.25
CA LEU A 104 -11.64 -5.52 4.76
C LEU A 104 -11.83 -5.71 3.24
N GLY A 105 -10.80 -6.16 2.51
CA GLY A 105 -10.81 -6.27 1.06
C GLY A 105 -10.98 -4.92 0.34
N LEU A 106 -10.41 -3.85 0.90
CA LEU A 106 -10.51 -2.48 0.38
C LEU A 106 -9.26 -2.08 -0.39
N ARG A 107 -9.40 -1.12 -1.33
CA ARG A 107 -8.30 -0.43 -2.00
C ARG A 107 -8.21 1.00 -1.48
N LEU A 108 -7.10 1.34 -0.81
CA LEU A 108 -6.87 2.65 -0.20
C LEU A 108 -5.84 3.46 -0.99
N HIS A 109 -6.12 4.74 -1.20
CA HIS A 109 -5.14 5.65 -1.79
C HIS A 109 -4.01 5.97 -0.82
N VAL A 110 -2.80 5.54 -1.15
CA VAL A 110 -1.62 5.76 -0.31
C VAL A 110 -1.26 7.24 -0.21
N ALA A 111 -1.40 7.99 -1.30
CA ALA A 111 -1.15 9.43 -1.31
C ALA A 111 -1.99 10.18 -0.26
N LEU A 112 -3.26 9.78 -0.07
CA LEU A 112 -4.12 10.37 0.96
C LEU A 112 -3.63 10.03 2.37
N LEU A 113 -3.26 8.77 2.61
CA LEU A 113 -2.71 8.35 3.90
C LEU A 113 -1.41 9.09 4.25
N VAL A 114 -0.50 9.22 3.27
CA VAL A 114 0.75 9.96 3.43
C VAL A 114 0.48 11.45 3.65
N ALA A 115 -0.49 12.04 2.93
CA ALA A 115 -0.89 13.43 3.12
C ALA A 115 -1.48 13.69 4.51
N ILE A 116 -2.33 12.79 5.02
CA ILE A 116 -2.86 12.86 6.39
C ILE A 116 -1.72 12.82 7.39
N TYR A 117 -0.82 11.83 7.28
CA TYR A 117 0.32 11.69 8.18
C TYR A 117 1.21 12.93 8.18
N PHE A 118 1.59 13.41 6.99
CA PHE A 118 2.48 14.56 6.84
C PHE A 118 1.82 15.87 7.26
N GLY A 119 0.52 16.04 6.99
CA GLY A 119 -0.26 17.19 7.44
C GLY A 119 -0.33 17.28 8.97
N CYS A 120 -0.54 16.15 9.65
CA CYS A 120 -0.51 16.09 11.10
C CYS A 120 0.90 16.32 11.67
N TYR A 121 1.93 15.76 11.04
CA TYR A 121 3.32 15.95 11.49
C TYR A 121 3.77 17.42 11.35
N THR A 122 3.51 18.06 10.21
CA THR A 122 3.86 19.47 9.98
C THR A 122 3.14 20.43 10.95
N SER A 123 1.95 20.04 11.41
CA SER A 123 1.16 20.80 12.37
C SER A 123 1.34 20.31 13.82
N CYS A 124 2.35 19.49 14.11
CA CYS A 124 2.44 18.78 15.39
C CYS A 124 2.48 19.71 16.61
N ASP A 125 3.21 20.83 16.56
CA ASP A 125 3.29 21.79 17.67
C ASP A 125 1.94 22.47 17.92
N ALA A 126 1.21 22.84 16.85
CA ALA A 126 -0.13 23.40 16.95
C ALA A 126 -1.13 22.38 17.53
N ILE A 127 -1.01 21.10 17.16
CA ILE A 127 -1.88 20.04 17.67
C ILE A 127 -1.62 19.77 19.16
N ILE A 128 -0.35 19.70 19.55
CA ILE A 128 0.03 19.41 20.94
C ILE A 128 -0.38 20.55 21.87
N THR A 129 -0.26 21.80 21.42
CA THR A 129 -0.73 22.97 22.18
C THR A 129 -2.26 23.04 22.27
N ALA A 130 -2.97 22.67 21.21
CA ALA A 130 -4.43 22.62 21.21
C ALA A 130 -5.00 21.45 22.05
N TRP A 131 -4.30 20.32 22.10
CA TRP A 131 -4.71 19.12 22.82
C TRP A 131 -3.61 18.60 23.75
N PRO A 132 -3.45 19.19 24.95
CA PRO A 132 -2.41 18.84 25.91
C PRO A 132 -2.74 17.55 26.69
N LEU A 133 -2.82 16.43 25.98
CA LEU A 133 -3.12 15.12 26.57
C LEU A 133 -2.05 14.74 27.60
N GLN A 134 -2.42 14.52 28.86
CA GLN A 134 -1.50 14.15 29.96
C GLN A 134 -0.29 15.10 30.11
N ALA A 135 -0.41 16.36 29.68
CA ALA A 135 0.71 17.30 29.72
C ALA A 135 1.22 17.55 31.15
N GLU A 136 0.34 17.64 32.15
CA GLU A 136 0.73 17.81 33.55
C GLU A 136 1.56 16.63 34.06
N ALA A 137 1.08 15.40 33.85
CA ALA A 137 1.79 14.18 34.26
C ALA A 137 3.15 14.04 33.54
N ALA A 138 3.20 14.36 32.24
CA ALA A 138 4.44 14.37 31.48
C ALA A 138 5.44 15.40 32.02
N SER A 139 4.98 16.63 32.28
CA SER A 139 5.83 17.71 32.82
C SER A 139 6.34 17.40 34.22
N ALA A 140 5.51 16.83 35.09
CA ALA A 140 5.89 16.43 36.44
C ALA A 140 6.94 15.32 36.41
N TRP A 141 6.76 14.32 35.55
CA TRP A 141 7.73 13.24 35.37
C TRP A 141 9.07 13.77 34.84
N LEU A 142 9.05 14.60 33.81
CA LEU A 142 10.27 15.17 33.23
C LEU A 142 10.99 16.11 34.22
N TYR A 143 10.24 16.92 34.97
CA TYR A 143 10.82 17.81 35.98
C TYR A 143 11.48 17.02 37.11
N HIS A 144 10.84 15.93 37.55
CA HIS A 144 11.42 15.03 38.53
C HIS A 144 12.73 14.41 38.03
N ASN A 145 12.74 13.93 36.78
CA ASN A 145 13.94 13.37 36.14
C ASN A 145 15.06 14.41 35.96
N TYR A 146 14.71 15.65 35.62
CA TYR A 146 15.66 16.74 35.53
C TYR A 146 16.30 17.03 36.89
N LEU A 147 15.50 17.09 37.97
CA LEU A 147 16.01 17.30 39.33
C LEU A 147 16.92 16.16 39.79
N LEU A 148 16.63 14.90 39.43
CA LEU A 148 17.51 13.77 39.75
C LEU A 148 18.88 13.86 39.04
N ASN A 149 18.93 14.51 37.88
CA ASN A 149 20.16 14.81 37.16
C ASN A 149 20.86 16.08 37.63
N THR A 150 20.29 16.83 38.59
CA THR A 150 20.79 18.13 39.02
C THR A 150 21.19 18.10 40.50
N LEU A 151 22.50 18.25 40.77
CA LEU A 151 23.02 18.48 42.11
C LEU A 151 22.97 19.98 42.41
N VAL A 152 22.00 20.39 43.22
CA VAL A 152 21.81 21.80 43.60
C VAL A 152 22.97 22.29 44.46
N ALA A 153 23.65 23.35 44.03
CA ALA A 153 24.74 23.95 44.77
C ALA A 153 24.23 25.06 45.72
N ASN A 154 24.64 25.05 46.98
CA ASN A 154 24.30 26.12 47.94
C ASN A 154 25.12 27.40 47.65
N GLY A 155 24.68 28.17 46.65
CA GLY A 155 25.28 29.46 46.27
C GLY A 155 26.30 29.40 45.11
N GLY A 156 26.37 28.27 44.39
CA GLY A 156 27.22 28.07 43.20
C GLY A 156 26.41 27.68 41.95
N MET A 157 27.10 27.26 40.89
CA MET A 157 26.45 26.70 39.69
C MET A 157 26.05 25.24 39.94
N ASP A 158 24.83 24.87 39.60
CA ASP A 158 24.34 23.50 39.74
C ASP A 158 25.18 22.53 38.88
N MET A 159 25.49 21.36 39.44
CA MET A 159 26.27 20.33 38.75
C MET A 159 25.34 19.28 38.16
N TRP A 160 25.66 18.81 36.95
CA TRP A 160 24.92 17.74 36.32
C TRP A 160 25.50 16.39 36.76
N ALA A 161 24.66 15.54 37.31
CA ALA A 161 25.01 14.17 37.67
C ALA A 161 24.27 13.20 36.76
N TYR A 162 24.96 12.11 36.38
CA TYR A 162 24.34 11.04 35.60
C TYR A 162 23.30 10.29 36.44
N HIS A 163 22.05 10.28 35.99
CA HIS A 163 20.98 9.42 36.49
C HIS A 163 20.53 8.44 35.40
N GLU A 164 20.49 7.16 35.73
CA GLU A 164 20.02 6.12 34.81
C GLU A 164 18.50 5.96 34.91
N ASN A 165 17.82 6.09 33.77
CA ASN A 165 16.37 5.95 33.68
C ASN A 165 16.00 4.55 33.19
N TYR A 166 15.47 3.73 34.10
CA TYR A 166 15.02 2.36 33.78
C TYR A 166 13.55 2.29 33.35
N GLU A 167 12.80 3.38 33.46
CA GLU A 167 11.35 3.41 33.22
C GLU A 167 10.98 4.22 31.98
N THR A 168 10.10 3.66 31.14
CA THR A 168 9.48 4.38 30.02
C THR A 168 8.14 4.97 30.45
N SER A 169 8.08 6.31 30.50
CA SER A 169 6.86 7.02 30.89
C SER A 169 5.88 7.16 29.72
N TRP A 170 4.78 6.41 29.79
CA TRP A 170 3.68 6.49 28.83
C TRP A 170 3.04 7.87 28.75
N ALA A 171 3.08 8.66 29.84
CA ALA A 171 2.52 10.00 29.85
C ALA A 171 3.30 10.95 28.94
N VAL A 172 4.63 10.85 28.94
CA VAL A 172 5.51 11.63 28.04
C VAL A 172 5.26 11.23 26.58
N MET A 173 5.15 9.93 26.31
CA MET A 173 4.83 9.44 24.97
C MET A 173 3.45 9.91 24.50
N ALA A 174 2.43 9.79 25.35
CA ALA A 174 1.07 10.20 25.04
C ALA A 174 0.98 11.70 24.76
N ALA A 175 1.61 12.53 25.59
CA ALA A 175 1.63 13.98 25.41
C ALA A 175 2.35 14.41 24.12
N GLN A 176 3.41 13.71 23.73
CA GLN A 176 4.16 14.05 22.53
C GLN A 176 3.54 13.48 21.25
N LEU A 177 2.93 12.29 21.31
CA LEU A 177 2.40 11.57 20.14
C LEU A 177 0.90 11.84 19.89
N VAL A 178 0.30 12.86 20.50
CA VAL A 178 -1.09 13.27 20.24
C VAL A 178 -1.35 13.51 18.75
N TRP A 179 -0.41 14.14 18.04
CA TRP A 179 -0.52 14.36 16.60
C TRP A 179 -0.59 13.05 15.80
N PHE A 180 0.10 12.00 16.26
CA PHE A 180 0.10 10.69 15.62
C PHE A 180 -1.22 9.96 15.90
N LEU A 181 -1.76 10.05 17.12
CA LEU A 181 -3.09 9.55 17.45
C LEU A 181 -4.18 10.25 16.62
N LEU A 182 -4.06 11.56 16.41
CA LEU A 182 -4.96 12.31 15.55
C LEU A 182 -4.84 11.85 14.08
N ALA A 183 -3.63 11.63 13.57
CA ALA A 183 -3.42 11.09 12.23
C ALA A 183 -4.09 9.71 12.06
N LEU A 184 -3.95 8.83 13.06
CA LEU A 184 -4.63 7.53 13.10
C LEU A 184 -6.16 7.69 13.09
N ALA A 185 -6.71 8.63 13.85
CA ALA A 185 -8.14 8.91 13.89
C ALA A 185 -8.68 9.41 12.54
N ILE A 186 -7.97 10.34 11.89
CA ILE A 186 -8.36 10.87 10.58
C ILE A 186 -8.29 9.77 9.50
N ALA A 187 -7.23 8.97 9.52
CA ALA A 187 -7.05 7.90 8.55
C ALA A 187 -8.03 6.74 8.76
N THR A 188 -8.36 6.38 10.01
CA THR A 188 -9.43 5.40 10.28
C THR A 188 -10.79 5.90 9.81
N PHE A 189 -11.11 7.19 10.01
CA PHE A 189 -12.31 7.80 9.45
C PHE A 189 -12.36 7.71 7.92
N TYR A 190 -11.23 8.00 7.25
CA TYR A 190 -11.10 7.81 5.80
C TYR A 190 -11.38 6.35 5.38
N VAL A 191 -10.79 5.36 6.07
CA VAL A 191 -11.05 3.94 5.76
C VAL A 191 -12.52 3.57 5.93
N VAL A 192 -13.17 4.05 7.00
CA VAL A 192 -14.60 3.82 7.22
C VAL A 192 -15.43 4.41 6.09
N LEU A 193 -15.11 5.63 5.62
CA LEU A 193 -15.79 6.23 4.47
C LEU A 193 -15.63 5.38 3.21
N VAL A 194 -14.42 4.90 2.91
CA VAL A 194 -14.18 4.01 1.76
C VAL A 194 -14.94 2.68 1.91
N ALA A 195 -14.98 2.11 3.12
CA ALA A 195 -15.73 0.89 3.40
C ALA A 195 -17.23 1.07 3.15
N VAL A 196 -17.81 2.18 3.64
CA VAL A 196 -19.22 2.52 3.45
C VAL A 196 -19.54 2.75 1.97
N GLN A 197 -18.70 3.49 1.25
CA GLN A 197 -18.87 3.74 -0.19
C GLN A 197 -18.79 2.45 -1.01
N THR A 198 -17.82 1.58 -0.70
CA THR A 198 -17.66 0.28 -1.37
C THR A 198 -18.84 -0.64 -1.06
N GLY A 199 -19.32 -0.66 0.19
CA GLY A 199 -20.51 -1.40 0.59
C GLY A 199 -21.77 -0.92 -0.14
N TYR A 200 -21.96 0.40 -0.25
CA TYR A 200 -23.10 1.00 -0.94
C TYR A 200 -23.10 0.68 -2.44
N THR A 201 -21.95 0.84 -3.11
CA THR A 201 -21.82 0.53 -4.55
C THR A 201 -22.01 -0.95 -4.85
N ARG A 202 -21.50 -1.84 -3.99
CA ARG A 202 -21.71 -3.30 -4.12
C ARG A 202 -23.18 -3.67 -3.97
N ARG A 203 -23.90 -3.09 -3.00
CA ARG A 203 -25.35 -3.30 -2.84
C ARG A 203 -26.14 -2.80 -4.05
N ARG A 204 -25.80 -1.63 -4.58
CA ARG A 204 -26.47 -1.06 -5.76
C ARG A 204 -26.29 -1.96 -7.00
N ARG A 205 -25.09 -2.51 -7.22
CA ARG A 205 -24.83 -3.47 -8.31
C ARG A 205 -25.61 -4.78 -8.14
N ALA A 206 -25.70 -5.30 -6.91
CA ALA A 206 -26.47 -6.51 -6.64
C ALA A 206 -27.96 -6.35 -6.97
N ASN A 207 -28.54 -5.18 -6.65
CA ASN A 207 -29.95 -4.91 -6.93
C ASN A 207 -30.23 -4.78 -8.44
N VAL A 208 -29.35 -4.11 -9.20
CA VAL A 208 -29.49 -3.97 -10.67
C VAL A 208 -29.39 -5.32 -11.40
N VAL A 209 -28.55 -6.24 -10.93
CA VAL A 209 -28.43 -7.59 -11.52
C VAL A 209 -29.62 -8.49 -11.14
N SER A 210 -30.25 -8.27 -9.97
CA SER A 210 -31.44 -9.03 -9.56
C SER A 210 -32.67 -8.69 -10.42
N ASP A 211 -32.82 -7.43 -10.83
CA ASP A 211 -33.97 -6.98 -11.62
C ASP A 211 -33.95 -7.42 -13.10
N CYS A 212 -32.77 -7.79 -13.64
CA CYS A 212 -32.66 -8.35 -15.00
C CYS A 212 -32.89 -9.87 -15.07
N SER A 213 -33.10 -10.56 -13.95
CA SER A 213 -33.48 -11.97 -13.94
C SER A 213 -34.99 -12.11 -14.11
N CYS A 214 -35.48 -11.74 -15.29
CA CYS A 214 -36.85 -12.02 -15.70
C CYS A 214 -37.08 -13.53 -15.73
N LYS A 215 -38.06 -13.96 -14.93
CA LYS A 215 -39.24 -14.70 -15.38
C LYS A 215 -38.96 -15.61 -16.59
N ASN A 216 -38.49 -16.82 -16.33
CA ASN A 216 -38.81 -17.97 -17.18
C ASN A 216 -38.71 -19.25 -16.36
N GLY A 217 -39.80 -20.01 -16.34
CA GLY A 217 -39.80 -21.41 -15.90
C GLY A 217 -40.32 -21.65 -14.50
N ARG A 218 -41.65 -21.76 -14.39
CA ARG A 218 -42.30 -22.61 -13.38
C ARG A 218 -41.70 -24.01 -13.41
N SER A 219 -41.26 -24.52 -12.27
CA SER A 219 -41.53 -25.90 -11.88
C SER A 219 -41.52 -26.00 -10.36
N LEU A 220 -42.72 -26.27 -9.82
CA LEU A 220 -42.93 -26.81 -8.48
C LEU A 220 -41.96 -27.98 -8.26
N ILE A 221 -41.35 -28.02 -7.07
CA ILE A 221 -41.40 -29.18 -6.15
C ILE A 221 -41.14 -28.61 -4.76
N SER A 222 -42.20 -28.64 -3.94
CA SER A 222 -42.18 -28.39 -2.51
C SER A 222 -41.55 -29.57 -1.78
N GLY A 223 -40.56 -29.30 -0.93
CA GLY A 223 -40.09 -30.23 0.10
C GLY A 223 -39.97 -29.48 1.44
N PRO A 224 -40.40 -30.05 2.58
CA PRO A 224 -40.41 -29.36 3.85
C PRO A 224 -39.01 -29.41 4.47
N SER A 225 -38.39 -28.25 4.72
CA SER A 225 -37.15 -28.18 5.49
C SER A 225 -37.36 -27.39 6.77
N SER A 226 -37.24 -28.12 7.88
CA SER A 226 -37.24 -27.69 9.27
C SER A 226 -36.51 -26.38 9.55
N HIS A 227 -37.16 -25.50 10.31
CA HIS A 227 -36.56 -24.36 10.97
C HIS A 227 -35.55 -24.83 12.03
N HIS A 228 -34.26 -24.71 11.73
CA HIS A 228 -33.21 -24.76 12.74
C HIS A 228 -32.48 -23.41 12.74
N LEU A 229 -32.88 -22.55 13.68
CA LEU A 229 -32.17 -21.31 14.01
C LEU A 229 -30.85 -21.69 14.68
N SER A 230 -29.77 -21.78 13.91
CA SER A 230 -28.41 -21.84 14.45
C SER A 230 -27.72 -20.50 14.23
N PHE A 231 -27.40 -19.83 15.35
CA PHE A 231 -26.47 -18.73 15.42
C PHE A 231 -25.07 -19.25 15.07
N VAL A 232 -24.74 -19.30 13.78
CA VAL A 232 -23.38 -19.54 13.30
C VAL A 232 -22.76 -18.20 12.94
N LEU A 233 -21.95 -17.71 13.87
CA LEU A 233 -20.95 -16.66 13.72
C LEU A 233 -20.27 -16.68 12.34
N ILE A 234 -20.46 -15.60 11.56
CA ILE A 234 -19.52 -14.78 10.73
C ILE A 234 -18.43 -15.46 9.85
N LYS A 235 -18.13 -16.76 9.94
CA LYS A 235 -17.02 -17.41 9.21
C LYS A 235 -17.38 -17.98 7.84
N SER A 236 -18.66 -18.18 7.50
CA SER A 236 -19.03 -18.84 6.23
C SER A 236 -19.32 -17.87 5.07
N SER A 237 -19.65 -16.60 5.34
CA SER A 237 -20.03 -15.63 4.30
C SER A 237 -18.82 -15.07 3.53
N PHE A 238 -17.65 -15.00 4.15
CA PHE A 238 -16.43 -14.53 3.47
C PHE A 238 -15.92 -15.52 2.41
N LYS A 239 -16.01 -16.84 2.65
CA LYS A 239 -15.52 -17.84 1.69
C LYS A 239 -16.50 -18.05 0.52
N ALA A 240 -17.81 -17.89 0.75
CA ALA A 240 -18.85 -18.04 -0.27
C ALA A 240 -18.98 -16.80 -1.19
N ALA A 241 -18.60 -15.61 -0.72
CA ALA A 241 -18.62 -14.38 -1.53
C ALA A 241 -17.36 -14.18 -2.39
N PHE A 242 -16.30 -14.96 -2.15
CA PHE A 242 -15.02 -14.95 -2.86
C PHE A 242 -14.71 -16.26 -3.60
N ASP A 243 -15.69 -17.17 -3.70
CA ASP A 243 -15.51 -18.37 -4.51
C ASP A 243 -15.64 -18.00 -6.00
N ALA A 244 -14.53 -17.54 -6.58
CA ALA A 244 -14.42 -17.19 -7.99
C ALA A 244 -14.90 -18.35 -8.88
N ASN A 245 -14.72 -19.61 -8.45
CA ASN A 245 -15.17 -20.79 -9.19
C ASN A 245 -16.70 -20.90 -9.31
N ARG A 246 -17.47 -20.22 -8.44
CA ARG A 246 -18.94 -20.28 -8.43
C ARG A 246 -19.58 -19.32 -9.45
N VAL A 247 -18.86 -18.26 -9.84
CA VAL A 247 -19.29 -17.34 -10.90
C VAL A 247 -18.96 -17.88 -12.29
N PHE A 248 -17.93 -18.73 -12.40
CA PHE A 248 -17.48 -19.29 -13.67
C PHE A 248 -17.98 -20.73 -13.84
N LYS A 249 -19.15 -20.89 -14.47
CA LYS A 249 -19.53 -22.18 -15.06
C LYS A 249 -18.44 -22.57 -16.05
N SER A 250 -17.70 -23.63 -15.72
CA SER A 250 -16.81 -24.35 -16.61
C SER A 250 -17.56 -24.72 -17.88
N SER A 251 -17.36 -23.94 -18.94
CA SER A 251 -17.71 -24.35 -20.29
C SER A 251 -16.50 -25.10 -20.84
N ALA A 252 -16.69 -26.37 -21.20
CA ALA A 252 -15.68 -27.27 -21.73
C ALA A 252 -15.10 -26.85 -23.11
N LYS A 253 -15.30 -25.60 -23.52
CA LYS A 253 -14.79 -24.98 -24.76
C LYS A 253 -13.87 -23.78 -24.49
N ALA A 254 -13.28 -23.67 -23.31
CA ALA A 254 -12.35 -22.58 -23.00
C ALA A 254 -10.98 -22.84 -23.67
N THR A 255 -10.76 -22.20 -24.81
CA THR A 255 -9.48 -22.10 -25.53
C THR A 255 -8.34 -21.57 -24.63
N GLU A 256 -7.11 -21.96 -24.94
CA GLU A 256 -5.86 -21.64 -24.22
C GLU A 256 -5.60 -20.14 -24.01
N ALA A 257 -6.23 -19.27 -24.82
CA ALA A 257 -6.27 -17.80 -24.62
C ALA A 257 -6.83 -17.38 -23.24
N THR A 258 -7.44 -18.28 -22.49
CA THR A 258 -8.04 -18.01 -21.18
C THR A 258 -7.07 -18.12 -19.99
N ILE A 259 -5.83 -18.58 -20.17
CA ILE A 259 -4.92 -18.82 -19.03
C ILE A 259 -4.38 -17.51 -18.45
N PHE A 260 -3.82 -16.64 -19.30
CA PHE A 260 -3.35 -15.31 -18.89
C PHE A 260 -4.49 -14.48 -18.30
N GLU A 261 -5.63 -14.39 -19.01
CA GLU A 261 -6.82 -13.68 -18.51
C GLU A 261 -7.33 -14.22 -17.18
N ARG A 262 -7.30 -15.55 -16.95
CA ARG A 262 -7.70 -16.14 -15.66
C ARG A 262 -6.72 -15.80 -14.55
N HIS A 263 -5.42 -15.84 -14.83
CA HIS A 263 -4.39 -15.50 -13.85
C HIS A 263 -4.49 -14.02 -13.46
N VAL A 264 -4.54 -13.15 -14.46
CA VAL A 264 -4.75 -11.70 -14.32
C VAL A 264 -6.04 -11.36 -13.58
N ARG A 265 -7.17 -11.98 -13.93
CA ARG A 265 -8.45 -11.71 -13.23
C ARG A 265 -8.46 -12.23 -11.80
N ARG A 266 -7.75 -13.33 -11.52
CA ARG A 266 -7.60 -13.84 -10.15
C ARG A 266 -6.78 -12.87 -9.31
N ASP A 267 -5.67 -12.38 -9.84
CA ASP A 267 -4.80 -11.42 -9.15
C ASP A 267 -5.45 -10.05 -8.99
N GLN A 268 -6.25 -9.61 -9.97
CA GLN A 268 -7.07 -8.41 -9.84
C GLN A 268 -8.11 -8.53 -8.71
N MET A 269 -8.72 -9.70 -8.52
CA MET A 269 -9.70 -9.92 -7.43
C MET A 269 -9.05 -10.04 -6.04
N THR A 270 -7.75 -10.34 -5.96
CA THR A 270 -7.00 -10.45 -4.69
C THR A 270 -6.26 -9.16 -4.32
N THR A 271 -6.02 -8.25 -5.27
CA THR A 271 -5.35 -6.95 -5.02
C THR A 271 -6.20 -6.02 -4.15
N SER A 272 -5.96 -6.12 -2.83
CA SER A 272 -6.49 -5.27 -1.77
C SER A 272 -5.34 -4.73 -0.93
N GLY A 273 -5.55 -3.59 -0.27
CA GLY A 273 -4.50 -2.88 0.46
C GLY A 273 -4.32 -1.45 0.01
N LEU A 274 -3.08 -0.98 0.13
CA LEU A 274 -2.53 0.29 -0.31
C LEU A 274 -2.36 0.29 -1.84
N VAL A 275 -3.49 0.33 -2.54
CA VAL A 275 -3.59 0.30 -4.00
C VAL A 275 -4.56 1.40 -4.43
N ALA A 276 -4.20 2.18 -5.42
CA ALA A 276 -5.07 3.20 -5.98
C ALA A 276 -6.36 2.55 -6.55
N PRO A 277 -7.57 2.97 -6.14
CA PRO A 277 -8.85 2.55 -6.73
C PRO A 277 -9.02 3.16 -8.13
N LEU A 278 -8.23 2.69 -9.08
CA LEU A 278 -8.29 3.09 -10.48
C LEU A 278 -9.38 2.28 -11.21
N THR A 279 -9.86 2.82 -12.33
CA THR A 279 -10.82 2.10 -13.18
C THR A 279 -10.14 0.89 -13.80
N ASP A 280 -10.58 -0.31 -13.43
CA ASP A 280 -9.95 -1.54 -13.91
C ASP A 280 -10.18 -1.77 -15.42
N HIS A 281 -11.31 -1.30 -15.95
CA HIS A 281 -11.73 -1.59 -17.33
C HIS A 281 -12.19 -0.33 -18.08
N VAL A 282 -11.93 -0.30 -19.38
CA VAL A 282 -12.41 0.73 -20.31
C VAL A 282 -13.23 0.05 -21.39
N ILE A 283 -14.41 0.59 -21.70
CA ILE A 283 -15.24 0.09 -22.79
C ILE A 283 -14.88 0.88 -24.05
N VAL A 284 -14.27 0.21 -25.03
CA VAL A 284 -13.93 0.79 -26.33
C VAL A 284 -14.70 0.02 -27.39
N GLY A 285 -15.57 0.71 -28.14
CA GLY A 285 -16.36 0.08 -29.20
C GLY A 285 -17.28 -1.07 -28.73
N GLY A 286 -17.76 -1.01 -27.48
CA GLY A 286 -18.60 -2.07 -26.89
C GLY A 286 -17.83 -3.30 -26.39
N VAL A 287 -16.51 -3.32 -26.53
CA VAL A 287 -15.62 -4.37 -26.01
C VAL A 287 -14.96 -3.88 -24.72
N ILE A 288 -14.85 -4.77 -23.73
CA ILE A 288 -14.22 -4.48 -22.44
C ILE A 288 -12.71 -4.70 -22.59
N HIS A 289 -11.92 -3.65 -22.38
CA HIS A 289 -10.46 -3.71 -22.33
C HIS A 289 -9.94 -3.47 -20.92
N ALA A 290 -8.79 -4.06 -20.58
CA ALA A 290 -8.04 -3.71 -19.39
C ALA A 290 -7.53 -2.28 -19.51
N SER A 291 -7.67 -1.47 -18.45
CA SER A 291 -7.12 -0.10 -18.45
C SER A 291 -5.60 -0.10 -18.32
N HIS A 292 -4.94 1.03 -18.65
CA HIS A 292 -3.50 1.19 -18.41
C HIS A 292 -3.12 0.91 -16.96
N SER A 293 -3.95 1.38 -16.03
CA SER A 293 -3.75 1.21 -14.59
C SER A 293 -3.85 -0.25 -14.15
N LEU A 294 -4.74 -1.03 -14.77
CA LEU A 294 -4.86 -2.46 -14.47
C LEU A 294 -3.63 -3.23 -14.97
N VAL A 295 -3.18 -2.95 -16.20
CA VAL A 295 -1.98 -3.59 -16.77
C VAL A 295 -0.75 -3.31 -15.90
N TRP A 296 -0.59 -2.06 -15.46
CA TRP A 296 0.48 -1.67 -14.53
C TRP A 296 0.35 -2.34 -13.16
N LEU A 297 -0.86 -2.36 -12.59
CA LEU A 297 -1.14 -2.97 -11.27
C LEU A 297 -0.80 -4.46 -11.25
N LEU A 298 -0.98 -5.15 -12.37
CA LEU A 298 -0.64 -6.57 -12.54
C LEU A 298 0.87 -6.81 -12.70
N GLY A 299 1.67 -5.74 -12.75
CA GLY A 299 3.12 -5.84 -12.87
C GLY A 299 3.61 -5.92 -14.31
N PHE A 300 2.82 -5.49 -15.30
CA PHE A 300 3.18 -5.58 -16.72
C PHE A 300 3.37 -4.22 -17.41
N VAL A 301 4.24 -4.19 -18.41
CA VAL A 301 4.48 -3.05 -19.32
C VAL A 301 4.67 -3.57 -20.75
N LEU A 302 4.22 -2.80 -21.74
CA LEU A 302 4.45 -3.12 -23.15
C LEU A 302 5.78 -2.53 -23.62
N LEU A 303 6.60 -3.35 -24.26
CA LEU A 303 7.82 -2.96 -24.93
C LEU A 303 7.56 -2.83 -26.43
N ALA A 304 7.86 -1.65 -27.00
CA ALA A 304 7.78 -1.37 -28.43
C ALA A 304 6.44 -1.72 -29.10
N ASP A 305 5.34 -1.73 -28.32
CA ASP A 305 4.02 -2.18 -28.75
C ASP A 305 4.00 -3.58 -29.40
N ASP A 306 4.89 -4.47 -28.96
CA ASP A 306 5.04 -5.82 -29.51
C ASP A 306 5.07 -6.90 -28.42
N VAL A 307 5.69 -6.63 -27.25
CA VAL A 307 5.80 -7.64 -26.20
C VAL A 307 5.41 -7.09 -24.83
N LEU A 308 4.59 -7.86 -24.11
CA LEU A 308 4.25 -7.60 -22.72
C LEU A 308 5.28 -8.24 -21.80
N LEU A 309 5.90 -7.42 -20.97
CA LEU A 309 6.97 -7.79 -20.05
C LEU A 309 6.58 -7.51 -18.61
N PHE A 310 7.13 -8.29 -17.67
CA PHE A 310 7.09 -7.94 -16.26
C PHE A 310 7.94 -6.69 -15.99
N ILE A 311 7.44 -5.79 -15.15
CA ILE A 311 8.14 -4.54 -14.77
C ILE A 311 9.52 -4.84 -14.20
N GLU A 312 9.63 -5.89 -13.39
CA GLU A 312 10.89 -6.31 -12.75
C GLU A 312 11.96 -6.81 -13.75
N ASP A 313 11.54 -7.22 -14.94
CA ASP A 313 12.44 -7.73 -15.98
C ASP A 313 12.94 -6.62 -16.92
N VAL A 314 12.30 -5.45 -16.93
CA VAL A 314 12.71 -4.31 -17.76
C VAL A 314 14.14 -3.85 -17.43
N PRO A 315 14.54 -3.63 -16.15
CA PRO A 315 15.93 -3.28 -15.82
C PRO A 315 16.92 -4.39 -16.21
N LYS A 316 16.51 -5.66 -16.09
CA LYS A 316 17.35 -6.81 -16.50
C LYS A 316 17.56 -6.80 -18.01
N LEU A 317 16.53 -6.42 -18.78
CA LEU A 317 16.62 -6.28 -20.23
C LEU A 317 17.58 -5.17 -20.64
N TRP A 318 17.52 -4.02 -19.95
CA TRP A 318 18.46 -2.94 -20.17
C TRP A 318 19.90 -3.36 -19.85
N LEU A 319 20.12 -4.08 -18.75
CA LEU A 319 21.43 -4.63 -18.41
C LEU A 319 21.94 -5.60 -19.47
N ASN A 320 21.10 -6.53 -19.95
CA ASN A 320 21.45 -7.45 -21.04
C ASN A 320 21.74 -6.74 -22.36
N ALA A 321 21.16 -5.56 -22.61
CA ALA A 321 21.42 -4.79 -23.82
C ALA A 321 22.69 -3.93 -23.71
N LEU A 322 23.04 -3.47 -22.50
CA LEU A 322 24.25 -2.71 -22.23
C LEU A 322 25.49 -3.61 -22.14
N LEU A 323 25.32 -4.83 -21.64
CA LEU A 323 26.38 -5.82 -21.52
C LEU A 323 26.40 -6.72 -22.77
N PRO A 324 27.57 -7.10 -23.31
CA PRO A 324 27.67 -8.04 -24.43
C PRO A 324 27.32 -9.50 -24.04
N CYS A 325 26.72 -9.73 -22.88
CA CYS A 325 26.40 -11.04 -22.34
C CYS A 325 24.92 -11.10 -21.91
N GLU A 326 24.21 -12.15 -22.34
CA GLU A 326 22.85 -12.46 -21.84
C GLU A 326 22.92 -13.04 -20.43
N GLY A 327 23.18 -12.19 -19.44
CA GLY A 327 23.29 -12.60 -18.03
C GLY A 327 21.94 -13.04 -17.43
N PHE A 328 20.82 -12.49 -17.91
CA PHE A 328 19.49 -12.77 -17.37
C PHE A 328 18.57 -13.37 -18.43
N ALA A 329 17.85 -14.46 -18.10
CA ALA A 329 16.78 -14.98 -18.93
C ALA A 329 15.50 -14.17 -18.70
N ILE A 330 14.97 -13.56 -19.75
CA ILE A 330 13.80 -12.69 -19.70
C ILE A 330 12.69 -13.31 -20.55
N TYR A 331 11.47 -13.29 -20.01
CA TYR A 331 10.30 -13.89 -20.65
C TYR A 331 9.22 -12.82 -20.82
N GLY A 332 8.53 -12.84 -21.96
CA GLY A 332 7.40 -11.95 -22.21
C GLY A 332 6.38 -12.55 -23.15
N TYR A 333 5.21 -11.93 -23.19
CA TYR A 333 4.10 -12.38 -24.02
C TYR A 333 3.99 -11.53 -25.26
N LYS A 334 4.19 -12.12 -26.44
CA LYS A 334 4.02 -11.39 -27.71
C LYS A 334 2.56 -10.99 -27.92
N LEU A 335 2.37 -9.82 -28.51
CA LEU A 335 1.06 -9.39 -29.00
C LEU A 335 0.76 -10.05 -30.35
N ASN A 336 -0.51 -10.38 -30.58
CA ASN A 336 -0.98 -10.84 -31.88
C ASN A 336 -0.85 -9.74 -32.95
N LYS A 337 -0.94 -10.11 -34.24
CA LYS A 337 -0.83 -9.16 -35.37
C LYS A 337 -1.78 -7.96 -35.30
N ALA A 338 -2.92 -8.11 -34.64
CA ALA A 338 -3.89 -7.04 -34.39
C ALA A 338 -3.49 -6.09 -33.23
N LYS A 339 -2.43 -6.40 -32.49
CA LYS A 339 -1.90 -5.68 -31.32
C LYS A 339 -2.85 -5.50 -30.13
N ASP A 340 -3.96 -6.23 -30.14
CA ASP A 340 -5.00 -6.11 -29.12
C ASP A 340 -5.07 -7.31 -28.17
N SER A 341 -4.47 -8.45 -28.52
CA SER A 341 -4.54 -9.69 -27.73
C SER A 341 -3.17 -10.32 -27.51
N ILE A 342 -3.03 -11.01 -26.38
CA ILE A 342 -1.76 -11.51 -25.85
C ILE A 342 -1.60 -12.99 -26.23
N ALA A 343 -0.37 -13.39 -26.59
CA ALA A 343 -0.03 -14.78 -26.84
C ALA A 343 -0.21 -15.63 -25.56
N PRO A 344 -0.66 -16.89 -25.66
CA PRO A 344 -0.98 -17.70 -24.50
C PRO A 344 0.24 -18.16 -23.69
N LEU A 345 1.42 -18.21 -24.34
CA LEU A 345 2.65 -18.70 -23.73
C LEU A 345 3.73 -17.60 -23.71
N PRO A 346 4.50 -17.49 -22.62
CA PRO A 346 5.62 -16.59 -22.56
C PRO A 346 6.77 -17.12 -23.43
N GLU A 347 7.38 -16.24 -24.21
CA GLU A 347 8.56 -16.53 -25.03
C GLU A 347 9.79 -15.87 -24.43
N ARG A 348 10.95 -16.51 -24.60
CA ARG A 348 12.22 -15.92 -24.19
C ARG A 348 12.56 -14.75 -25.12
N ILE A 349 12.87 -13.62 -24.54
CA ILE A 349 13.26 -12.42 -25.27
C ILE A 349 14.78 -12.29 -25.28
N SER A 350 15.37 -12.18 -26.47
CA SER A 350 16.78 -11.82 -26.61
C SER A 350 16.93 -10.30 -26.64
N ALA A 351 17.90 -9.78 -25.90
CA ALA A 351 18.21 -8.34 -25.88
C ALA A 351 18.67 -7.84 -27.26
N GLY A 352 19.30 -8.70 -28.06
CA GLY A 352 19.75 -8.36 -29.41
C GLY A 352 18.61 -8.10 -30.41
N SER A 353 17.37 -8.45 -30.07
CA SER A 353 16.20 -8.21 -30.92
C SER A 353 15.68 -6.77 -30.86
N TYR A 354 16.17 -5.95 -29.91
CA TYR A 354 15.66 -4.59 -29.67
C TYR A 354 16.78 -3.56 -29.77
N SER A 355 16.49 -2.44 -30.45
CA SER A 355 17.40 -1.30 -30.44
C SER A 355 17.30 -0.54 -29.11
N ALA A 356 18.31 0.28 -28.80
CA ALA A 356 18.27 1.14 -27.62
C ALA A 356 17.04 2.06 -27.57
N ARG A 357 16.48 2.44 -28.73
CA ARG A 357 15.24 3.22 -28.81
C ARG A 357 14.02 2.39 -28.40
N ASP A 358 13.99 1.13 -28.78
CA ASP A 358 12.88 0.22 -28.46
C ASP A 358 12.84 -0.09 -26.96
N LEU A 359 14.00 -0.19 -26.31
CA LEU A 359 14.14 -0.40 -24.86
C LEU A 359 13.53 0.72 -24.02
N VAL A 360 13.46 1.93 -24.57
CA VAL A 360 12.85 3.11 -23.92
C VAL A 360 11.42 3.33 -24.42
N ALA A 361 10.98 2.63 -25.46
CA ALA A 361 9.61 2.67 -25.99
C ALA A 361 8.64 1.83 -25.14
N LEU A 362 8.62 2.10 -23.84
CA LEU A 362 7.69 1.48 -22.88
C LEU A 362 6.33 2.16 -22.96
N SER A 363 5.27 1.38 -23.15
CA SER A 363 3.91 1.89 -23.23
C SER A 363 2.96 1.09 -22.33
N LEU A 364 1.79 1.66 -22.08
CA LEU A 364 0.63 0.93 -21.58
C LEU A 364 -0.49 1.21 -22.58
N LYS A 365 -1.06 0.15 -23.15
CA LYS A 365 -2.22 0.23 -24.03
C LYS A 365 -3.35 -0.59 -23.44
N PRO A 366 -4.61 -0.24 -23.73
CA PRO A 366 -5.73 -1.04 -23.28
C PRO A 366 -5.72 -2.38 -24.02
N LEU A 367 -5.46 -3.47 -23.31
CA LEU A 367 -5.38 -4.82 -23.87
C LEU A 367 -6.73 -5.53 -23.72
N ARG A 368 -7.07 -6.36 -24.71
CA ARG A 368 -8.31 -7.14 -24.73
C ARG A 368 -8.16 -8.45 -23.95
#